data_AF-A0A958TJ30-F1
#
_entry.id   AF-A0A958TJ30-F1
#
_cell.length_a   1.000
_cell.length_b   1.000
_cell.length_c   1.000
_cell.angle_alpha   90.00
_cell.angle_beta   90.00
_cell.angle_gamma   90.00
#
_symmetry.space_group_name_H-M   'P 1'
#
loop_
_entity.id
_entity.type
_entity.pdbx_description
1 polymer ?
#
loop_
_entity_poly.entity_id
_entity_poly.type
_entity_poly.pdbx_seq_one_letter_code
_entity_poly.pdbx_strand_id
1 'polypeptide(L)'
;MKFTEKDINQIENKGLTIASVNAQIELFKTGLPFVNLNAVATVGNGIKTFSTSEKQDFINFFESKRNAITLSKFVPASGAATRMFKTLFKFIEEYNPEHETINSYINRNKENDFSVFLVGLEKFPFYHFVLEALQAFYPKYKTYSNDKQVFLFVKTMLDGDKLNYGFYPKGLLPFHVYKDHIATAFEEHLFEAALYASSNNEAHLHFTISERYKHVFDDEFMRIQAIVERKTNTKFYSSFSYQKETTDTIAVTANDDPFRDENGELTFRPSGHGALLDNLNALDADVIFIKNIDNVVVYKYEKEVAEYKKMLAGLLLELQQTIFKHLNTLENDTVSENELIAIAKFLDNHLNVVISHEFEKYSKK
;
A
#
# COMPACT_ATOMS: atom_id res chain seq x y z
N MET A 1 -14.49 28.56 -14.79
CA MET A 1 -13.76 27.98 -15.95
C MET A 1 -14.75 27.35 -16.91
N LYS A 2 -14.44 27.31 -18.21
CA LYS A 2 -15.23 26.55 -19.19
C LYS A 2 -14.41 25.36 -19.68
N PHE A 3 -14.87 24.16 -19.40
CA PHE A 3 -14.40 22.94 -20.05
C PHE A 3 -14.87 22.94 -21.51
N THR A 4 -14.04 22.44 -22.43
CA THR A 4 -14.40 22.21 -23.84
C THR A 4 -15.25 20.95 -23.96
N GLU A 5 -15.91 20.73 -25.11
CA GLU A 5 -16.64 19.47 -25.36
C GLU A 5 -15.73 18.24 -25.28
N LYS A 6 -14.47 18.36 -25.74
CA LYS A 6 -13.47 17.29 -25.61
C LYS A 6 -13.22 16.94 -24.14
N ASP A 7 -13.13 17.95 -23.27
CA ASP A 7 -12.92 17.76 -21.83
C ASP A 7 -14.11 17.10 -21.16
N ILE A 8 -15.32 17.54 -21.51
CA ILE A 8 -16.56 17.00 -20.94
C ILE A 8 -16.67 15.52 -21.29
N ASN A 9 -16.46 15.17 -22.56
CA ASN A 9 -16.43 13.78 -22.99
C ASN A 9 -15.35 12.96 -22.26
N GLN A 10 -14.16 13.54 -22.05
CA GLN A 10 -13.09 12.88 -21.30
C GLN A 10 -13.48 12.63 -19.84
N ILE A 11 -14.08 13.63 -19.17
CA ILE A 11 -14.56 13.54 -17.78
C ILE A 11 -15.65 12.47 -17.65
N GLU A 12 -16.63 12.47 -18.56
CA GLU A 12 -17.75 11.52 -18.55
C GLU A 12 -17.29 10.09 -18.86
N ASN A 13 -16.36 9.91 -19.80
CA ASN A 13 -15.77 8.60 -20.11
C ASN A 13 -15.02 7.99 -18.92
N LYS A 14 -14.46 8.83 -18.02
CA LYS A 14 -13.86 8.39 -16.75
C LYS A 14 -14.90 8.10 -15.66
N GLY A 15 -16.19 8.34 -15.94
CA GLY A 15 -17.29 8.25 -14.97
C GLY A 15 -17.25 9.34 -13.88
N LEU A 16 -16.56 10.45 -14.16
CA LEU A 16 -16.58 11.65 -13.33
C LEU A 16 -17.69 12.59 -13.80
N THR A 17 -18.06 13.55 -12.95
CA THR A 17 -18.98 14.62 -13.33
C THR A 17 -18.26 15.96 -13.38
N ILE A 18 -18.74 16.90 -14.19
CA ILE A 18 -18.21 18.27 -14.21
C ILE A 18 -18.26 18.89 -12.80
N ALA A 19 -19.32 18.60 -12.04
CA ALA A 19 -19.47 19.07 -10.66
C ALA A 19 -18.39 18.51 -9.73
N SER A 20 -18.08 17.22 -9.80
CA SER A 20 -17.03 16.60 -8.98
C SER A 20 -15.64 17.16 -9.35
N VAL A 21 -15.36 17.36 -10.63
CA VAL A 21 -14.08 17.95 -11.08
C VAL A 21 -13.95 19.41 -10.62
N ASN A 22 -15.02 20.21 -10.72
CA ASN A 22 -15.01 21.58 -10.20
C ASN A 22 -14.80 21.60 -8.67
N ALA A 23 -15.43 20.69 -7.92
CA ALA A 23 -15.21 20.59 -6.48
C ALA A 23 -13.76 20.24 -6.13
N GLN A 24 -13.10 19.36 -6.91
CA GLN A 24 -11.67 19.07 -6.76
C GLN A 24 -10.81 20.33 -6.99
N ILE A 25 -11.10 21.11 -8.03
CA ILE A 25 -10.37 22.36 -8.35
C ILE A 25 -10.57 23.40 -7.24
N GLU A 26 -11.81 23.57 -6.76
CA GLU A 26 -12.08 24.50 -5.66
C GLU A 26 -11.33 24.09 -4.38
N LEU A 27 -11.18 22.79 -4.11
CA LEU A 27 -10.39 22.31 -2.98
C LEU A 27 -8.91 22.71 -3.08
N PHE A 28 -8.33 22.73 -4.29
CA PHE A 28 -6.97 23.24 -4.50
C PHE A 28 -6.87 24.73 -4.19
N LYS A 29 -7.84 25.53 -4.66
CA LYS A 29 -7.87 26.98 -4.44
C LYS A 29 -8.11 27.38 -2.99
N THR A 30 -9.04 26.71 -2.32
CA THR A 30 -9.37 27.00 -0.91
C THR A 30 -8.35 26.41 0.05
N GLY A 31 -7.58 25.41 -0.42
CA GLY A 31 -6.73 24.58 0.41
C GLY A 31 -7.53 23.55 1.22
N LEU A 32 -6.81 22.55 1.73
CA LEU A 32 -7.35 21.63 2.73
C LEU A 32 -7.41 22.33 4.09
N PRO A 33 -8.47 22.13 4.89
CA PRO A 33 -8.52 22.64 6.24
C PRO A 33 -7.34 22.10 7.04
N PHE A 34 -6.67 22.97 7.80
CA PHE A 34 -5.59 22.55 8.68
C PHE A 34 -6.14 21.58 9.73
N VAL A 35 -5.42 20.48 9.92
CA VAL A 35 -5.70 19.57 11.02
C VAL A 35 -5.19 20.23 12.31
N ASN A 36 -6.08 20.41 13.28
CA ASN A 36 -5.70 20.87 14.61
C ASN A 36 -4.93 19.75 15.32
N LEU A 37 -3.61 19.89 15.38
CA LEU A 37 -2.76 18.94 16.09
C LEU A 37 -3.02 19.06 17.59
N ASN A 38 -3.45 17.95 18.20
CA ASN A 38 -3.66 17.90 19.65
C ASN A 38 -2.30 17.81 20.39
N ALA A 39 -1.57 16.72 20.16
CA ALA A 39 -0.25 16.48 20.73
C ALA A 39 0.50 15.41 19.91
N VAL A 40 1.80 15.26 20.16
CA VAL A 40 2.58 14.13 19.63
C VAL A 40 2.14 12.82 20.28
N ALA A 41 2.09 11.75 19.50
CA ALA A 41 1.80 10.42 20.02
C ALA A 41 2.98 9.90 20.85
N THR A 42 2.73 9.50 22.08
CA THR A 42 3.70 8.92 23.01
C THR A 42 3.12 7.68 23.68
N VAL A 43 3.96 6.91 24.39
CA VAL A 43 3.46 5.81 25.23
C VAL A 43 2.51 6.39 26.28
N GLY A 44 1.25 5.92 26.26
CA GLY A 44 0.18 6.46 27.10
C GLY A 44 -0.60 7.63 26.49
N ASN A 45 -0.19 8.15 25.32
CA ASN A 45 -0.90 9.17 24.55
C ASN A 45 -0.97 8.76 23.07
N GLY A 46 -1.93 7.92 22.72
CA GLY A 46 -2.10 7.40 21.36
C GLY A 46 -1.24 6.19 20.99
N ILE A 47 -0.21 5.84 21.79
CA ILE A 47 0.56 4.59 21.62
C ILE A 47 0.33 3.68 22.83
N LYS A 48 -0.15 2.46 22.57
CA LYS A 48 -0.26 1.39 23.55
C LYS A 48 0.95 0.46 23.48
N THR A 49 1.40 0.03 24.65
CA THR A 49 2.48 -0.95 24.80
C THR A 49 1.94 -2.17 25.53
N PHE A 50 2.39 -3.35 25.12
CA PHE A 50 1.98 -4.61 25.70
C PHE A 50 3.21 -5.38 26.15
N SER A 51 3.12 -6.00 27.33
CA SER A 51 4.11 -6.96 27.81
C SER A 51 4.12 -8.22 26.94
N THR A 52 5.17 -9.03 27.07
CA THR A 52 5.26 -10.33 26.37
C THR A 52 4.09 -11.25 26.72
N SER A 53 3.61 -11.22 27.97
CA SER A 53 2.45 -12.02 28.40
C SER A 53 1.18 -11.55 27.68
N GLU A 54 0.88 -10.25 27.73
CA GLU A 54 -0.31 -9.70 27.08
C GLU A 54 -0.29 -9.96 25.57
N LYS A 55 0.87 -9.79 24.92
CA LYS A 55 1.05 -10.14 23.50
C LYS A 55 0.66 -11.60 23.26
N GLN A 56 1.15 -12.51 24.10
CA GLN A 56 0.86 -13.94 23.96
C GLN A 56 -0.62 -14.26 24.23
N ASP A 57 -1.24 -13.59 25.19
CA ASP A 57 -2.66 -13.75 25.50
C ASP A 57 -3.55 -13.35 24.31
N PHE A 58 -3.27 -12.20 23.68
CA PHE A 58 -3.96 -11.79 22.46
C PHE A 58 -3.75 -12.76 21.29
N ILE A 59 -2.50 -13.23 21.10
CA ILE A 59 -2.21 -14.22 20.05
C ILE A 59 -3.01 -15.50 20.30
N ASN A 60 -3.00 -16.03 21.53
CA ASN A 60 -3.74 -17.24 21.89
C ASN A 60 -5.24 -17.06 21.71
N PHE A 61 -5.77 -15.89 22.08
CA PHE A 61 -7.17 -15.57 21.91
C PHE A 61 -7.57 -15.56 20.43
N PHE A 62 -6.81 -14.89 19.58
CA PHE A 62 -7.01 -14.92 18.13
C PHE A 62 -6.94 -16.35 17.56
N GLU A 63 -5.90 -17.09 17.89
CA GLU A 63 -5.71 -18.48 17.42
C GLU A 63 -6.86 -19.39 17.85
N SER A 64 -7.43 -19.19 19.04
CA SER A 64 -8.59 -19.96 19.51
C SER A 64 -9.88 -19.67 18.72
N LYS A 65 -9.96 -18.52 18.05
CA LYS A 65 -11.14 -18.05 17.31
C LYS A 65 -10.98 -18.13 15.80
N ARG A 66 -9.76 -18.09 15.27
CA ARG A 66 -9.48 -17.92 13.83
C ARG A 66 -10.24 -18.88 12.92
N ASN A 67 -10.41 -20.13 13.35
CA ASN A 67 -11.07 -21.17 12.54
C ASN A 67 -12.61 -21.11 12.59
N ALA A 68 -13.17 -20.28 13.47
CA ALA A 68 -14.61 -20.04 13.62
C ALA A 68 -15.05 -18.70 12.98
N ILE A 69 -14.12 -17.95 12.40
CA ILE A 69 -14.36 -16.66 11.75
C ILE A 69 -13.78 -16.67 10.33
N THR A 70 -14.30 -15.78 9.50
CA THR A 70 -13.81 -15.52 8.15
C THR A 70 -12.69 -14.49 8.19
N LEU A 71 -11.57 -14.83 7.55
CA LEU A 71 -10.38 -13.98 7.49
C LEU A 71 -10.09 -13.62 6.04
N SER A 72 -9.71 -12.36 5.82
CA SER A 72 -9.24 -11.90 4.52
C SER A 72 -8.01 -11.01 4.66
N LYS A 73 -7.12 -11.06 3.68
CA LYS A 73 -6.00 -10.12 3.57
C LYS A 73 -6.22 -9.20 2.38
N PHE A 74 -6.38 -7.91 2.65
CA PHE A 74 -6.52 -6.87 1.64
C PHE A 74 -5.18 -6.19 1.36
N VAL A 75 -4.76 -6.21 0.10
CA VAL A 75 -3.44 -5.74 -0.33
C VAL A 75 -3.57 -4.69 -1.44
N PRO A 76 -3.38 -3.40 -1.12
CA PRO A 76 -3.29 -2.35 -2.13
C PRO A 76 -2.07 -2.55 -3.05
N ALA A 77 -2.30 -2.89 -4.31
CA ALA A 77 -1.26 -3.24 -5.29
C ALA A 77 -1.34 -2.45 -6.63
N SER A 78 -2.21 -1.43 -6.74
CA SER A 78 -2.49 -0.73 -8.00
C SER A 78 -1.42 0.29 -8.39
N GLY A 79 -0.55 0.65 -7.44
CA GLY A 79 0.49 1.65 -7.65
C GLY A 79 1.60 1.15 -8.58
N ALA A 80 1.88 1.92 -9.63
CA ALA A 80 3.11 1.79 -10.41
C ALA A 80 4.34 2.16 -9.58
N ALA A 81 5.50 1.61 -9.94
CA ALA A 81 6.76 1.87 -9.24
C ALA A 81 7.41 3.23 -9.61
N THR A 82 6.72 4.12 -10.33
CA THR A 82 7.31 5.36 -10.87
C THR A 82 7.96 6.24 -9.80
N ARG A 83 7.35 6.33 -8.61
CA ARG A 83 7.95 7.06 -7.47
C ARG A 83 9.21 6.40 -6.91
N MET A 84 9.29 5.06 -6.95
CA MET A 84 10.47 4.30 -6.51
C MET A 84 11.68 4.62 -7.39
N PHE A 85 11.47 4.89 -8.68
CA PHE A 85 12.52 5.15 -9.65
C PHE A 85 12.69 6.62 -10.05
N LYS A 86 12.07 7.56 -9.30
CA LYS A 86 12.08 9.00 -9.65
C LYS A 86 13.50 9.56 -9.86
N THR A 87 14.42 9.26 -8.94
CA THR A 87 15.83 9.70 -9.03
C THR A 87 16.53 9.16 -10.28
N LEU A 88 16.17 7.95 -10.71
CA LEU A 88 16.76 7.30 -11.87
C LEU A 88 16.19 7.83 -13.19
N PHE A 89 14.91 8.16 -13.23
CA PHE A 89 14.32 8.88 -14.37
C PHE A 89 15.01 10.24 -14.58
N LYS A 90 15.14 11.02 -13.50
CA LYS A 90 15.89 12.29 -13.53
C LYS A 90 17.32 12.10 -14.03
N PHE A 91 18.01 11.06 -13.56
CA PHE A 91 19.36 10.72 -14.04
C PHE A 91 19.39 10.46 -15.55
N ILE A 92 18.46 9.68 -16.11
CA ILE A 92 18.42 9.43 -17.56
C ILE A 92 18.20 10.73 -18.35
N GLU A 93 17.36 11.63 -17.84
CA GLU A 93 17.02 12.90 -18.50
C GLU A 93 18.16 13.91 -18.48
N GLU A 94 18.89 14.00 -17.36
CA GLU A 94 19.87 15.07 -17.13
C GLU A 94 21.33 14.66 -17.39
N TYR A 95 21.68 13.37 -17.30
CA TYR A 95 23.05 12.88 -17.42
C TYR A 95 23.41 12.52 -18.86
N ASN A 96 24.59 12.94 -19.31
CA ASN A 96 25.16 12.52 -20.59
C ASN A 96 26.59 11.96 -20.42
N PRO A 97 26.80 10.64 -20.68
CA PRO A 97 28.10 9.99 -20.49
C PRO A 97 29.21 10.46 -21.45
N GLU A 98 28.87 11.21 -22.50
CA GLU A 98 29.87 11.78 -23.43
C GLU A 98 30.33 13.19 -23.00
N HIS A 99 29.69 13.81 -22.00
CA HIS A 99 29.95 15.19 -21.58
C HIS A 99 30.33 15.35 -20.12
N GLU A 100 29.88 14.47 -19.23
CA GLU A 100 30.25 14.52 -17.81
C GLU A 100 30.43 13.12 -17.21
N THR A 101 31.20 13.05 -16.13
CA THR A 101 31.34 11.80 -15.35
C THR A 101 30.19 11.65 -14.36
N ILE A 102 29.89 10.42 -13.95
CA ILE A 102 28.86 10.15 -12.94
C ILE A 102 29.12 10.92 -11.63
N ASN A 103 30.36 10.97 -11.20
CA ASN A 103 30.74 11.72 -9.99
C ASN A 103 30.48 13.21 -10.12
N SER A 104 30.69 13.79 -11.31
CA SER A 104 30.39 15.20 -11.57
C SER A 104 28.88 15.45 -11.49
N TYR A 105 28.05 14.59 -12.09
CA TYR A 105 26.59 14.64 -11.99
C TYR A 105 26.09 14.55 -10.54
N ILE A 106 26.60 13.57 -9.77
CA ILE A 106 26.21 13.38 -8.36
C ILE A 106 26.54 14.63 -7.54
N ASN A 107 27.74 15.19 -7.70
CA ASN A 107 28.17 16.38 -6.97
C ASN A 107 27.38 17.63 -7.38
N ARG A 108 27.08 17.79 -8.67
CA ARG A 108 26.30 18.90 -9.22
C ARG A 108 24.88 18.91 -8.69
N ASN A 109 24.24 17.73 -8.62
CA ASN A 109 22.83 17.59 -8.24
C ASN A 109 22.60 17.20 -6.77
N LYS A 110 23.67 16.92 -6.01
CA LYS A 110 23.62 16.44 -4.61
C LYS A 110 22.80 15.15 -4.45
N GLU A 111 22.89 14.25 -5.44
CA GLU A 111 22.10 13.01 -5.51
C GLU A 111 22.74 11.88 -4.69
N ASN A 112 22.71 12.01 -3.36
CA ASN A 112 23.29 11.02 -2.44
C ASN A 112 22.64 9.63 -2.59
N ASP A 113 21.32 9.59 -2.82
CA ASP A 113 20.58 8.33 -3.00
C ASP A 113 21.04 7.57 -4.26
N PHE A 114 21.41 8.29 -5.33
CA PHE A 114 21.94 7.67 -6.53
C PHE A 114 23.32 7.04 -6.27
N SER A 115 24.17 7.70 -5.49
CA SER A 115 25.46 7.12 -5.06
C SER A 115 25.26 5.81 -4.29
N VAL A 116 24.32 5.78 -3.34
CA VAL A 116 23.97 4.57 -2.58
C VAL A 116 23.43 3.47 -3.50
N PHE A 117 22.57 3.82 -4.45
CA PHE A 117 22.06 2.88 -5.46
C PHE A 117 23.20 2.22 -6.25
N LEU A 118 24.20 2.98 -6.69
CA LEU A 118 25.34 2.43 -7.45
C LEU A 118 26.20 1.48 -6.61
N VAL A 119 26.46 1.83 -5.34
CA VAL A 119 27.21 0.95 -4.42
C VAL A 119 26.46 -0.36 -4.16
N GLY A 120 25.12 -0.31 -4.13
CA GLY A 120 24.26 -1.47 -3.92
C GLY A 120 23.83 -2.19 -5.20
N LEU A 121 24.26 -1.75 -6.38
CA LEU A 121 23.65 -2.12 -7.66
C LEU A 121 23.55 -3.64 -7.87
N GLU A 122 24.64 -4.35 -7.58
CA GLU A 122 24.73 -5.80 -7.77
C GLU A 122 23.93 -6.61 -6.74
N LYS A 123 23.47 -5.96 -5.67
CA LYS A 123 22.68 -6.59 -4.60
C LYS A 123 21.18 -6.56 -4.87
N PHE A 124 20.74 -5.81 -5.88
CA PHE A 124 19.33 -5.76 -6.22
C PHE A 124 18.85 -7.09 -6.79
N PRO A 125 17.66 -7.58 -6.39
CA PRO A 125 17.09 -8.82 -6.92
C PRO A 125 16.93 -8.82 -8.43
N PHE A 126 16.75 -7.65 -9.03
CA PHE A 126 16.59 -7.51 -10.48
C PHE A 126 17.91 -7.36 -11.25
N TYR A 127 19.07 -7.29 -10.59
CA TYR A 127 20.34 -6.95 -11.23
C TYR A 127 20.67 -7.83 -12.44
N HIS A 128 20.56 -9.16 -12.28
CA HIS A 128 20.86 -10.10 -13.35
C HIS A 128 19.87 -10.02 -14.51
N PHE A 129 18.58 -9.79 -14.25
CA PHE A 129 17.58 -9.59 -15.30
C PHE A 129 17.87 -8.34 -16.13
N VAL A 130 18.28 -7.24 -15.47
CA VAL A 130 18.68 -6.03 -16.19
C VAL A 130 19.95 -6.27 -17.01
N LEU A 131 20.94 -6.97 -16.46
CA LEU A 131 22.17 -7.30 -17.21
C LEU A 131 21.92 -8.18 -18.43
N GLU A 132 21.01 -9.14 -18.33
CA GLU A 132 20.64 -10.02 -19.44
C GLU A 132 19.95 -9.23 -20.55
N ALA A 133 18.92 -8.45 -20.22
CA ALA A 133 18.25 -7.57 -21.16
C ALA A 133 19.24 -6.57 -21.81
N LEU A 134 20.12 -5.99 -20.99
CA LEU A 134 21.13 -5.04 -21.42
C LEU A 134 22.11 -5.64 -22.43
N GLN A 135 22.54 -6.90 -22.24
CA GLN A 135 23.40 -7.60 -23.20
C GLN A 135 22.67 -7.93 -24.51
N ALA A 136 21.37 -8.23 -24.45
CA ALA A 136 20.56 -8.45 -25.65
C ALA A 136 20.40 -7.17 -26.48
N PHE A 137 20.12 -6.03 -25.84
CA PHE A 137 19.98 -4.74 -26.53
C PHE A 137 21.33 -4.11 -26.94
N TYR A 138 22.39 -4.36 -26.16
CA TYR A 138 23.71 -3.76 -26.37
C TYR A 138 24.83 -4.82 -26.30
N PRO A 139 25.08 -5.59 -27.38
CA PRO A 139 26.07 -6.67 -27.37
C PRO A 139 27.51 -6.24 -27.04
N LYS A 140 27.85 -4.96 -27.29
CA LYS A 140 29.16 -4.36 -26.99
C LYS A 140 29.24 -3.72 -25.59
N TYR A 141 28.23 -3.90 -24.75
CA TYR A 141 28.12 -3.30 -23.41
C TYR A 141 29.44 -3.34 -22.62
N LYS A 142 30.09 -4.51 -22.57
CA LYS A 142 31.33 -4.73 -21.80
C LYS A 142 32.54 -3.93 -22.30
N THR A 143 32.48 -3.38 -23.51
CA THR A 143 33.56 -2.57 -24.10
C THR A 143 33.42 -1.08 -23.81
N TYR A 144 32.29 -0.64 -23.27
CA TYR A 144 32.03 0.77 -22.97
C TYR A 144 32.69 1.21 -21.66
N SER A 145 32.85 2.53 -21.49
CA SER A 145 33.26 3.12 -20.22
C SER A 145 32.27 2.76 -19.10
N ASN A 146 32.75 2.71 -17.85
CA ASN A 146 31.90 2.45 -16.69
C ASN A 146 30.69 3.38 -16.63
N ASP A 147 30.91 4.66 -16.91
CA ASP A 147 29.90 5.71 -16.93
C ASP A 147 28.77 5.42 -17.95
N LYS A 148 29.16 5.00 -19.15
CA LYS A 148 28.22 4.60 -20.19
C LYS A 148 27.51 3.28 -19.87
N GLN A 149 28.22 2.34 -19.22
CA GLN A 149 27.62 1.09 -18.77
C GLN A 149 26.50 1.34 -17.75
N VAL A 150 26.75 2.16 -16.72
CA VAL A 150 25.74 2.52 -15.72
C VAL A 150 24.56 3.26 -16.36
N PHE A 151 24.81 4.22 -17.25
CA PHE A 151 23.73 4.91 -17.95
C PHE A 151 22.84 3.93 -18.73
N LEU A 152 23.44 3.03 -19.51
CA LEU A 152 22.68 2.04 -20.27
C LEU A 152 21.96 1.02 -19.38
N PHE A 153 22.53 0.67 -18.22
CA PHE A 153 21.87 -0.18 -17.23
C PHE A 153 20.57 0.47 -16.74
N VAL A 154 20.65 1.71 -16.24
CA VAL A 154 19.48 2.45 -15.72
C VAL A 154 18.45 2.68 -16.83
N LYS A 155 18.92 3.01 -18.03
CA LYS A 155 18.07 3.15 -19.22
C LYS A 155 17.35 1.86 -19.59
N THR A 156 18.04 0.72 -19.57
CA THR A 156 17.44 -0.60 -19.86
C THR A 156 16.38 -1.00 -18.87
N MET A 157 16.58 -0.62 -17.60
CA MET A 157 15.63 -0.88 -16.53
C MET A 157 14.32 -0.09 -16.69
N LEU A 158 14.39 1.16 -17.16
CA LEU A 158 13.27 2.10 -17.10
C LEU A 158 12.57 2.38 -18.43
N ASP A 159 13.26 2.23 -19.56
CA ASP A 159 12.66 2.52 -20.86
C ASP A 159 11.46 1.59 -21.13
N GLY A 160 10.41 2.17 -21.71
CA GLY A 160 9.14 1.49 -21.98
C GLY A 160 9.21 0.36 -23.01
N ASP A 161 10.20 0.41 -23.91
CA ASP A 161 10.49 -0.61 -24.93
C ASP A 161 11.43 -1.73 -24.41
N LYS A 162 11.83 -1.66 -23.14
CA LYS A 162 12.76 -2.62 -22.49
C LYS A 162 12.06 -3.26 -21.28
N LEU A 163 12.62 -3.12 -20.08
CA LEU A 163 12.05 -3.73 -18.88
C LEU A 163 10.92 -2.92 -18.25
N ASN A 164 10.85 -1.61 -18.54
CA ASN A 164 9.76 -0.74 -18.13
C ASN A 164 9.44 -0.78 -16.61
N TYR A 165 10.43 -1.02 -15.76
CA TYR A 165 10.20 -1.20 -14.30
C TYR A 165 9.59 0.04 -13.66
N GLY A 166 9.82 1.23 -14.22
CA GLY A 166 9.19 2.47 -13.78
C GLY A 166 7.67 2.47 -13.85
N PHE A 167 7.08 1.67 -14.74
CA PHE A 167 5.63 1.58 -14.92
C PHE A 167 5.09 0.18 -14.60
N TYR A 168 5.97 -0.80 -14.38
CA TYR A 168 5.61 -2.16 -13.99
C TYR A 168 4.90 -2.21 -12.63
N PRO A 169 4.00 -3.19 -12.39
CA PRO A 169 3.36 -3.37 -11.08
C PRO A 169 4.39 -3.62 -9.99
N LYS A 170 4.35 -2.81 -8.92
CA LYS A 170 5.26 -2.98 -7.78
C LYS A 170 5.27 -4.40 -7.21
N GLY A 171 4.08 -5.01 -7.13
CA GLY A 171 3.91 -6.36 -6.60
C GLY A 171 4.65 -7.44 -7.37
N LEU A 172 4.95 -7.21 -8.65
CA LEU A 172 5.58 -8.19 -9.53
C LEU A 172 7.07 -7.87 -9.80
N LEU A 173 7.61 -6.80 -9.20
CA LEU A 173 9.03 -6.54 -9.28
C LEU A 173 9.80 -7.63 -8.50
N PRO A 174 10.97 -8.06 -9.01
CA PRO A 174 11.92 -8.85 -8.23
C PRO A 174 12.24 -8.14 -6.90
N PHE A 175 11.85 -8.74 -5.77
CA PHE A 175 11.85 -8.04 -4.48
C PHE A 175 12.83 -8.64 -3.46
N HIS A 176 12.91 -9.97 -3.38
CA HIS A 176 13.88 -10.67 -2.53
C HIS A 176 14.64 -11.75 -3.31
N VAL A 177 15.90 -11.97 -2.92
CA VAL A 177 16.73 -13.07 -3.43
C VAL A 177 16.89 -14.12 -2.34
N TYR A 178 16.41 -15.33 -2.62
CA TYR A 178 16.68 -16.52 -1.84
C TYR A 178 17.68 -17.42 -2.55
N LYS A 179 18.17 -18.45 -1.85
CA LYS A 179 19.21 -19.36 -2.39
C LYS A 179 18.80 -19.99 -3.73
N ASP A 180 17.53 -20.36 -3.85
CA ASP A 180 17.05 -21.16 -4.99
C ASP A 180 16.09 -20.39 -5.92
N HIS A 181 15.68 -19.18 -5.56
CA HIS A 181 14.72 -18.39 -6.35
C HIS A 181 14.73 -16.91 -5.96
N ILE A 182 14.08 -16.11 -6.81
CA ILE A 182 13.73 -14.71 -6.55
C ILE A 182 12.23 -14.67 -6.24
N ALA A 183 11.86 -13.95 -5.20
CA ALA A 183 10.47 -13.74 -4.84
C ALA A 183 10.01 -12.33 -5.23
N THR A 184 8.80 -12.25 -5.76
CA THR A 184 8.07 -10.99 -5.95
C THR A 184 7.37 -10.61 -4.64
N ALA A 185 7.04 -9.33 -4.46
CA ALA A 185 6.31 -8.93 -3.26
C ALA A 185 4.90 -9.58 -3.22
N PHE A 186 4.29 -9.80 -4.39
CA PHE A 186 3.05 -10.56 -4.52
C PHE A 186 3.18 -11.97 -3.95
N GLU A 187 4.26 -12.70 -4.27
CA GLU A 187 4.54 -14.03 -3.71
C GLU A 187 4.71 -14.01 -2.18
N GLU A 188 5.45 -13.04 -1.65
CA GLU A 188 5.65 -12.87 -0.19
C GLU A 188 4.33 -12.64 0.56
N HIS A 189 3.37 -11.96 -0.08
CA HIS A 189 2.06 -11.73 0.51
C HIS A 189 1.28 -13.03 0.76
N LEU A 190 1.46 -14.07 -0.07
CA LEU A 190 0.86 -15.39 0.11
C LEU A 190 1.49 -16.11 1.31
N PHE A 191 2.83 -16.11 1.42
CA PHE A 191 3.52 -16.70 2.57
C PHE A 191 3.08 -16.07 3.89
N GLU A 192 3.05 -14.74 3.95
CA GLU A 192 2.53 -14.04 5.13
C GLU A 192 1.07 -14.38 5.45
N ALA A 193 0.22 -14.49 4.43
CA ALA A 193 -1.20 -14.79 4.63
C ALA A 193 -1.40 -16.17 5.26
N ALA A 194 -0.61 -17.17 4.88
CA ALA A 194 -0.65 -18.48 5.54
C ALA A 194 -0.34 -18.41 7.03
N LEU A 195 0.51 -17.47 7.46
CA LEU A 195 0.92 -17.35 8.86
C LEU A 195 -0.18 -16.79 9.77
N TYR A 196 -0.94 -15.78 9.32
CA TYR A 196 -1.89 -15.06 10.19
C TYR A 196 -3.26 -14.75 9.57
N ALA A 197 -3.45 -14.86 8.26
CA ALA A 197 -4.70 -14.55 7.56
C ALA A 197 -5.34 -15.80 6.93
N SER A 198 -5.05 -16.99 7.49
CA SER A 198 -5.65 -18.26 7.07
C SER A 198 -6.57 -18.82 8.15
N SER A 199 -7.66 -19.46 7.72
CA SER A 199 -8.63 -20.14 8.56
C SER A 199 -8.88 -21.52 7.96
N ASN A 200 -8.84 -22.59 8.76
CA ASN A 200 -9.01 -23.97 8.28
C ASN A 200 -8.08 -24.36 7.11
N ASN A 201 -6.83 -23.87 7.13
CA ASN A 201 -5.84 -24.04 6.05
C ASN A 201 -6.25 -23.40 4.71
N GLU A 202 -7.12 -22.40 4.73
CA GLU A 202 -7.50 -21.61 3.55
C GLU A 202 -7.20 -20.13 3.81
N ALA A 203 -6.58 -19.46 2.85
CA ALA A 203 -6.25 -18.04 2.91
C ALA A 203 -6.90 -17.30 1.75
N HIS A 204 -7.71 -16.29 2.08
CA HIS A 204 -8.36 -15.41 1.12
C HIS A 204 -7.59 -14.10 1.02
N LEU A 205 -7.16 -13.76 -0.18
CA LEU A 205 -6.46 -12.53 -0.47
C LEU A 205 -7.25 -11.73 -1.50
N HIS A 206 -7.27 -10.42 -1.30
CA HIS A 206 -7.84 -9.49 -2.25
C HIS A 206 -6.84 -8.39 -2.57
N PHE A 207 -6.54 -8.22 -3.86
CA PHE A 207 -5.60 -7.22 -4.33
C PHE A 207 -6.32 -6.15 -5.14
N THR A 208 -6.01 -4.88 -4.90
CA THR A 208 -6.38 -3.82 -5.85
C THR A 208 -5.28 -3.72 -6.89
N ILE A 209 -5.56 -3.92 -8.17
CA ILE A 209 -4.55 -3.79 -9.24
C ILE A 209 -5.04 -2.81 -10.31
N SER A 210 -4.15 -2.37 -11.20
CA SER A 210 -4.60 -1.73 -12.44
C SER A 210 -5.07 -2.81 -13.41
N GLU A 211 -6.25 -2.62 -14.00
CA GLU A 211 -6.89 -3.61 -14.88
C GLU A 211 -5.99 -4.07 -16.03
N ARG A 212 -5.19 -3.14 -16.59
CA ARG A 212 -4.21 -3.45 -17.66
C ARG A 212 -3.18 -4.51 -17.28
N TYR A 213 -2.93 -4.72 -15.98
CA TYR A 213 -1.97 -5.70 -15.46
C TYR A 213 -2.63 -6.98 -14.95
N LYS A 214 -3.93 -7.17 -15.13
CA LYS A 214 -4.61 -8.38 -14.64
C LYS A 214 -3.94 -9.67 -15.13
N HIS A 215 -3.64 -9.75 -16.42
CA HIS A 215 -3.03 -10.94 -17.02
C HIS A 215 -1.69 -11.31 -16.37
N VAL A 216 -0.78 -10.35 -16.14
CA VAL A 216 0.52 -10.63 -15.51
C VAL A 216 0.40 -11.07 -14.05
N PHE A 217 -0.63 -10.60 -13.32
CA PHE A 217 -0.90 -11.08 -11.96
C PHE A 217 -1.49 -12.49 -11.96
N ASP A 218 -2.40 -12.80 -12.90
CA ASP A 218 -2.94 -14.16 -13.06
C ASP A 218 -1.81 -15.15 -13.40
N ASP A 219 -0.94 -14.80 -14.35
CA ASP A 219 0.20 -15.62 -14.78
C ASP A 219 1.17 -15.87 -13.62
N GLU A 220 1.51 -14.83 -12.85
CA GLU A 220 2.36 -14.97 -11.68
C GLU A 220 1.71 -15.86 -10.61
N PHE A 221 0.42 -15.67 -10.33
CA PHE A 221 -0.32 -16.49 -9.37
C PHE A 221 -0.30 -17.97 -9.78
N MET A 222 -0.57 -18.28 -11.05
CA MET A 222 -0.51 -19.64 -11.59
C MET A 222 0.89 -20.25 -11.46
N ARG A 223 1.95 -19.45 -11.65
CA ARG A 223 3.34 -19.89 -11.51
C ARG A 223 3.68 -20.28 -10.07
N ILE A 224 3.24 -19.50 -9.09
CA ILE A 224 3.67 -19.64 -7.69
C ILE A 224 2.73 -20.51 -6.84
N GLN A 225 1.43 -20.57 -7.15
CA GLN A 225 0.41 -21.13 -6.26
C GLN A 225 0.78 -22.52 -5.73
N ALA A 226 1.04 -23.49 -6.62
CA ALA A 226 1.33 -24.86 -6.21
C ALA A 226 2.61 -25.00 -5.37
N ILE A 227 3.57 -24.07 -5.52
CA ILE A 227 4.80 -24.05 -4.72
C ILE A 227 4.49 -23.53 -3.32
N VAL A 228 3.76 -22.40 -3.23
CA VAL A 228 3.42 -21.79 -1.95
C VAL A 228 2.48 -22.71 -1.15
N GLU A 229 1.42 -23.24 -1.77
CA GLU A 229 0.47 -24.15 -1.12
C GLU A 229 1.17 -25.37 -0.50
N ARG A 230 2.14 -25.96 -1.21
CA ARG A 230 2.91 -27.10 -0.71
C ARG A 230 3.80 -26.71 0.46
N LYS A 231 4.45 -25.54 0.40
CA LYS A 231 5.36 -25.06 1.46
C LYS A 231 4.61 -24.67 2.73
N THR A 232 3.39 -24.14 2.60
CA THR A 232 2.62 -23.60 3.73
C THR A 232 1.50 -24.51 4.21
N ASN A 233 1.18 -25.58 3.47
CA ASN A 233 0.01 -26.42 3.71
C ASN A 233 -1.30 -25.61 3.82
N THR A 234 -1.43 -24.58 2.99
CA THR A 234 -2.56 -23.65 2.97
C THR A 234 -3.02 -23.49 1.52
N LYS A 235 -4.33 -23.58 1.25
CA LYS A 235 -4.91 -23.24 -0.06
C LYS A 235 -5.09 -21.74 -0.19
N PHE A 236 -4.86 -21.19 -1.38
CA PHE A 236 -4.98 -19.75 -1.61
C PHE A 236 -6.09 -19.42 -2.60
N TYR A 237 -6.91 -18.44 -2.22
CA TYR A 237 -7.92 -17.85 -3.08
C TYR A 237 -7.60 -16.37 -3.25
N SER A 238 -7.19 -15.98 -4.46
CA SER A 238 -6.89 -14.59 -4.80
C SER A 238 -8.03 -13.98 -5.62
N SER A 239 -8.40 -12.76 -5.29
CA SER A 239 -9.35 -11.96 -6.05
C SER A 239 -8.78 -10.57 -6.33
N PHE A 240 -9.28 -9.93 -7.38
CA PHE A 240 -8.81 -8.63 -7.83
C PHE A 240 -9.97 -7.64 -7.90
N SER A 241 -9.74 -6.43 -7.41
CA SER A 241 -10.52 -5.24 -7.77
C SER A 241 -9.64 -4.26 -8.53
N TYR A 242 -10.30 -3.38 -9.28
CA TYR A 242 -9.61 -2.37 -10.08
C TYR A 242 -9.84 -1.01 -9.47
N GLN A 243 -8.78 -0.20 -9.46
CA GLN A 243 -8.93 1.21 -9.11
C GLN A 243 -9.84 1.87 -10.15
N LYS A 244 -11.01 2.34 -9.71
CA LYS A 244 -11.97 3.01 -10.59
C LYS A 244 -11.44 4.38 -10.98
N GLU A 245 -11.41 4.67 -12.27
CA GLU A 245 -11.05 6.00 -12.80
C GLU A 245 -11.99 7.11 -12.28
N THR A 246 -13.19 6.74 -11.83
CA THR A 246 -14.15 7.63 -11.16
C THR A 246 -13.61 8.25 -9.87
N THR A 247 -12.50 7.72 -9.34
CA THR A 247 -11.84 8.27 -8.15
C THR A 247 -10.72 9.23 -8.53
N ASP A 248 -10.25 9.22 -9.78
CA ASP A 248 -9.11 10.04 -10.20
C ASP A 248 -9.32 11.54 -9.91
N THR A 249 -8.23 12.19 -9.51
CA THR A 249 -8.20 13.63 -9.22
C THR A 249 -7.58 14.38 -10.39
N ILE A 250 -8.22 15.47 -10.82
CA ILE A 250 -7.67 16.32 -11.87
C ILE A 250 -6.34 16.95 -11.43
N ALA A 251 -5.33 16.91 -12.31
CA ALA A 251 -4.10 17.65 -12.09
C ALA A 251 -4.32 19.12 -12.44
N VAL A 252 -3.77 20.00 -11.61
CA VAL A 252 -3.81 21.45 -11.82
C VAL A 252 -2.39 22.02 -11.94
N THR A 253 -2.28 23.17 -12.60
CA THR A 253 -1.05 23.97 -12.67
C THR A 253 -0.82 24.69 -11.33
N ALA A 254 0.32 25.39 -11.20
CA ALA A 254 0.59 26.23 -10.03
C ALA A 254 -0.40 27.39 -9.84
N ASN A 255 -1.23 27.69 -10.83
CA ASN A 255 -2.31 28.69 -10.78
C ASN A 255 -3.69 28.06 -10.55
N ASP A 256 -3.75 26.77 -10.18
CA ASP A 256 -4.99 25.99 -10.01
C ASP A 256 -5.83 25.82 -11.30
N ASP A 257 -5.24 26.07 -12.47
CA ASP A 257 -5.86 25.79 -13.77
C ASP A 257 -5.72 24.29 -14.14
N PRO A 258 -6.74 23.64 -14.75
CA PRO A 258 -6.62 22.28 -15.24
C PRO A 258 -5.38 22.05 -16.12
N PHE A 259 -4.52 21.12 -15.72
CA PHE A 259 -3.33 20.78 -16.47
C PHE A 259 -3.68 19.94 -17.70
N ARG A 260 -3.07 20.29 -18.83
CA ARG A 260 -3.21 19.58 -20.11
C ARG A 260 -1.87 19.05 -20.57
N ASP A 261 -1.88 17.87 -21.15
CA ASP A 261 -0.69 17.30 -21.79
C ASP A 261 -0.39 17.95 -23.15
N GLU A 262 0.64 17.46 -23.84
CA GLU A 262 1.06 17.94 -25.16
C GLU A 262 -0.02 17.78 -26.24
N ASN A 263 -0.99 16.87 -26.03
CA ASN A 263 -2.13 16.63 -26.92
C ASN A 263 -3.36 17.48 -26.54
N GLY A 264 -3.23 18.36 -25.53
CA GLY A 264 -4.30 19.20 -25.01
C GLY A 264 -5.32 18.47 -24.14
N GLU A 265 -5.04 17.23 -23.72
CA GLU A 265 -5.95 16.40 -22.92
C GLU A 265 -5.80 16.66 -21.43
N LEU A 266 -6.91 16.61 -20.68
CA LEU A 266 -6.85 16.77 -19.23
C LEU A 266 -6.05 15.64 -18.62
N THR A 267 -5.13 15.98 -17.72
CA THR A 267 -4.39 14.98 -16.96
C THR A 267 -5.09 14.68 -15.65
N PHE A 268 -5.33 13.40 -15.40
CA PHE A 268 -5.87 12.89 -14.16
C PHE A 268 -4.81 12.05 -13.44
N ARG A 269 -4.83 12.09 -12.11
CA ARG A 269 -3.96 11.28 -11.27
C ARG A 269 -4.83 10.31 -10.45
N PRO A 270 -4.47 9.03 -10.40
CA PRO A 270 -5.15 8.08 -9.54
C PRO A 270 -5.18 8.58 -8.09
N SER A 271 -6.35 8.66 -7.49
CA SER A 271 -6.55 9.19 -6.14
C SER A 271 -6.11 8.21 -5.06
N GLY A 272 -4.84 7.79 -5.07
CA GLY A 272 -4.21 6.95 -4.05
C GLY A 272 -5.14 5.87 -3.44
N HIS A 273 -5.19 5.82 -2.12
CA HIS A 273 -6.01 4.89 -1.34
C HIS A 273 -7.49 5.34 -1.23
N GLY A 274 -7.96 6.33 -1.99
CA GLY A 274 -9.32 6.87 -1.88
C GLY A 274 -10.43 5.86 -2.18
N ALA A 275 -10.13 4.80 -2.94
CA ALA A 275 -11.04 3.67 -3.19
C ALA A 275 -11.00 2.60 -2.08
N LEU A 276 -10.22 2.80 -1.00
CA LEU A 276 -10.05 1.81 0.06
C LEU A 276 -11.39 1.44 0.70
N LEU A 277 -12.20 2.42 1.08
CA LEU A 277 -13.46 2.17 1.77
C LEU A 277 -14.45 1.40 0.90
N ASP A 278 -14.60 1.77 -0.37
CA ASP A 278 -15.46 1.05 -1.32
C ASP A 278 -14.99 -0.40 -1.52
N ASN A 279 -13.67 -0.60 -1.65
CA ASN A 279 -13.11 -1.94 -1.79
C ASN A 279 -13.27 -2.77 -0.51
N LEU A 280 -13.10 -2.16 0.68
CA LEU A 280 -13.32 -2.83 1.96
C LEU A 280 -14.79 -3.19 2.16
N ASN A 281 -15.73 -2.31 1.79
CA ASN A 281 -17.17 -2.57 1.87
C ASN A 281 -17.62 -3.72 0.96
N ALA A 282 -16.86 -4.02 -0.09
CA ALA A 282 -17.14 -5.14 -0.99
C ALA A 282 -16.58 -6.48 -0.47
N LEU A 283 -15.78 -6.48 0.60
CA LEU A 283 -15.24 -7.70 1.21
C LEU A 283 -16.16 -8.20 2.32
N ASP A 284 -16.51 -9.47 2.21
CA ASP A 284 -17.29 -10.19 3.23
C ASP A 284 -16.34 -11.02 4.09
N ALA A 285 -15.86 -10.43 5.20
CA ALA A 285 -15.02 -11.11 6.18
C ALA A 285 -15.15 -10.47 7.57
N ASP A 286 -15.07 -11.29 8.62
CA ASP A 286 -15.13 -10.84 10.02
C ASP A 286 -13.88 -10.02 10.41
N VAL A 287 -12.71 -10.41 9.90
CA VAL A 287 -11.44 -9.70 10.12
C VAL A 287 -10.68 -9.54 8.80
N ILE A 288 -10.36 -8.29 8.47
CA ILE A 288 -9.59 -7.91 7.28
C ILE A 288 -8.21 -7.39 7.69
N PHE A 289 -7.16 -8.09 7.28
CA PHE A 289 -5.78 -7.63 7.44
C PHE A 289 -5.37 -6.75 6.26
N ILE A 290 -5.10 -5.46 6.53
CA ILE A 290 -4.66 -4.52 5.51
C ILE A 290 -3.14 -4.38 5.53
N LYS A 291 -2.49 -4.50 4.37
CA LYS A 291 -1.05 -4.27 4.21
C LYS A 291 -0.71 -3.89 2.76
N ASN A 292 0.08 -2.84 2.57
CA ASN A 292 0.54 -2.42 1.23
C ASN A 292 1.40 -3.50 0.56
N ILE A 293 1.31 -3.60 -0.76
CA ILE A 293 2.02 -4.62 -1.56
C ILE A 293 3.54 -4.60 -1.40
N ASP A 294 4.13 -3.42 -1.18
CA ASP A 294 5.58 -3.22 -1.06
C ASP A 294 6.09 -3.27 0.38
N ASN A 295 5.19 -3.47 1.36
CA ASN A 295 5.56 -3.66 2.76
C ASN A 295 5.62 -5.14 3.08
N VAL A 296 6.63 -5.83 2.54
CA VAL A 296 6.94 -7.23 2.85
C VAL A 296 8.34 -7.33 3.43
N VAL A 297 8.58 -8.37 4.23
CA VAL A 297 9.88 -8.63 4.85
C VAL A 297 10.43 -9.96 4.33
N VAL A 298 11.74 -10.14 4.39
CA VAL A 298 12.34 -11.45 4.10
C VAL A 298 11.91 -12.49 5.13
N TYR A 299 11.89 -13.75 4.71
CA TYR A 299 11.51 -14.93 5.52
C TYR A 299 11.99 -14.91 6.99
N LYS A 300 13.22 -14.43 7.24
CA LYS A 300 13.79 -14.33 8.60
C LYS A 300 12.90 -13.55 9.59
N TYR A 301 12.16 -12.55 9.12
CA TYR A 301 11.37 -11.64 9.96
C TYR A 301 9.86 -11.90 9.86
N GLU A 302 9.41 -12.80 8.98
CA GLU A 302 7.97 -13.06 8.76
C GLU A 302 7.26 -13.53 10.03
N LYS A 303 7.91 -14.37 10.84
CA LYS A 303 7.34 -14.86 12.10
C LYS A 303 7.06 -13.72 13.07
N GLU A 304 7.99 -12.77 13.19
CA GLU A 304 7.83 -11.61 14.06
C GLU A 304 6.66 -10.73 13.59
N VAL A 305 6.60 -10.45 12.28
CA VAL A 305 5.47 -9.72 11.67
C VAL A 305 4.14 -10.43 11.93
N ALA A 306 4.12 -11.76 11.76
CA ALA A 306 2.91 -12.57 11.99
C ALA A 306 2.46 -12.53 13.45
N GLU A 307 3.38 -12.60 14.41
CA GLU A 307 3.06 -12.48 15.83
C GLU A 307 2.40 -11.13 16.15
N TYR A 308 2.92 -10.03 15.62
CA TYR A 308 2.30 -8.71 15.79
C TYR A 308 0.93 -8.61 15.12
N LYS A 309 0.75 -9.20 13.92
CA LYS A 309 -0.57 -9.22 13.26
C LYS A 309 -1.59 -10.04 14.05
N LYS A 310 -1.20 -11.20 14.58
CA LYS A 310 -2.05 -12.04 15.44
C LYS A 310 -2.41 -11.33 16.75
N MET A 311 -1.45 -10.66 17.38
CA MET A 311 -1.70 -9.85 18.57
C MET A 311 -2.73 -8.76 18.29
N LEU A 312 -2.57 -8.00 17.19
CA LEU A 312 -3.53 -6.97 16.80
C LEU A 312 -4.93 -7.53 16.53
N ALA A 313 -5.02 -8.69 15.88
CA ALA A 313 -6.30 -9.36 15.66
C ALA A 313 -6.94 -9.85 16.97
N GLY A 314 -6.14 -10.36 17.91
CA GLY A 314 -6.62 -10.74 19.24
C GLY A 314 -7.19 -9.55 20.01
N LEU A 315 -6.45 -8.44 20.03
CA LEU A 315 -6.92 -7.19 20.63
C LEU A 315 -8.20 -6.68 19.94
N LEU A 316 -8.28 -6.73 18.60
CA LEU A 316 -9.48 -6.35 17.85
C LEU A 316 -10.70 -7.17 18.30
N LEU A 317 -10.56 -8.49 18.38
CA LEU A 317 -11.66 -9.38 18.77
C LEU A 317 -12.09 -9.16 20.22
N GLU A 318 -11.15 -8.90 21.14
CA GLU A 318 -11.47 -8.61 22.55
C GLU A 318 -12.23 -7.28 22.69
N LEU A 319 -11.75 -6.25 22.01
CA LEU A 319 -12.41 -4.94 21.99
C LEU A 319 -13.80 -5.04 21.38
N GLN A 320 -13.96 -5.75 20.26
CA GLN A 320 -15.26 -5.96 19.62
C GLN A 320 -16.25 -6.65 20.56
N GLN A 321 -15.85 -7.74 21.23
CA GLN A 321 -16.71 -8.45 22.19
C GLN A 321 -17.14 -7.55 23.34
N THR A 322 -16.22 -6.73 23.85
CA THR A 322 -16.51 -5.77 24.92
C THR A 322 -17.46 -4.67 24.45
N ILE A 323 -17.26 -4.14 23.24
CA ILE A 323 -18.16 -3.16 22.61
C ILE A 323 -19.57 -3.74 22.47
N PHE A 324 -19.72 -4.95 21.92
CA PHE A 324 -21.03 -5.57 21.72
C PHE A 324 -21.74 -5.87 23.03
N LYS A 325 -20.99 -6.30 24.06
CA LYS A 325 -21.55 -6.44 25.42
C LYS A 325 -22.10 -5.10 25.92
N HIS A 326 -21.36 -4.01 25.77
CA HIS A 326 -21.80 -2.68 26.19
C HIS A 326 -23.01 -2.17 25.40
N LEU A 327 -23.06 -2.39 24.07
CA LEU A 327 -24.21 -2.06 23.25
C LEU A 327 -25.47 -2.81 23.71
N ASN A 328 -25.38 -4.12 23.93
CA ASN A 328 -26.49 -4.91 24.46
C ASN A 328 -26.95 -4.43 25.84
N THR A 329 -26.02 -4.02 26.72
CA THR A 329 -26.39 -3.42 28.00
C THR A 329 -27.18 -2.12 27.81
N LEU A 330 -26.70 -1.23 26.91
CA LEU A 330 -27.34 0.06 26.62
C LEU A 330 -28.73 -0.06 26.00
N GLU A 331 -28.97 -1.09 25.19
CA GLU A 331 -30.29 -1.34 24.59
C GLU A 331 -31.36 -1.80 25.60
N ASN A 332 -30.97 -2.30 26.78
CA ASN A 332 -31.90 -2.89 27.75
C ASN A 332 -32.63 -1.89 28.68
N ASP A 333 -32.61 -0.58 28.38
CA ASP A 333 -33.31 0.55 29.05
C ASP A 333 -33.13 0.73 30.58
N THR A 334 -32.51 -0.23 31.28
CA THR A 334 -32.23 -0.21 32.73
C THR A 334 -30.73 -0.32 32.99
N VAL A 335 -29.95 0.64 32.48
CA VAL A 335 -28.52 0.74 32.77
C VAL A 335 -28.29 1.57 34.02
N SER A 336 -27.56 1.03 34.98
CA SER A 336 -27.18 1.75 36.20
C SER A 336 -26.12 2.82 35.91
N GLU A 337 -26.05 3.85 36.76
CA GLU A 337 -25.02 4.90 36.64
C GLU A 337 -23.59 4.32 36.70
N ASN A 338 -23.37 3.29 37.52
CA ASN A 338 -22.09 2.60 37.61
C ASN A 338 -21.69 1.92 36.28
N GLU A 339 -22.65 1.33 35.57
CA GLU A 339 -22.41 0.73 34.25
C GLU A 339 -22.12 1.80 33.20
N LEU A 340 -22.84 2.94 33.23
CA LEU A 340 -22.56 4.07 32.34
C LEU A 340 -21.15 4.63 32.55
N ILE A 341 -20.71 4.78 33.80
CA ILE A 341 -19.35 5.21 34.14
C ILE A 341 -18.31 4.19 33.66
N ALA A 342 -18.58 2.89 33.81
CA ALA A 342 -17.70 1.84 33.33
C ALA A 342 -17.56 1.87 31.80
N ILE A 343 -18.66 2.05 31.07
CA ILE A 343 -18.67 2.19 29.61
C ILE A 343 -17.89 3.45 29.20
N ALA A 344 -18.14 4.58 29.85
CA ALA A 344 -17.42 5.84 29.57
C ALA A 344 -15.90 5.68 29.75
N LYS A 345 -15.47 5.04 30.85
CA LYS A 345 -14.05 4.72 31.09
C LYS A 345 -13.49 3.76 30.05
N PHE A 346 -14.28 2.81 29.55
CA PHE A 346 -13.85 1.92 28.47
C PHE A 346 -13.63 2.69 27.17
N LEU A 347 -14.55 3.57 26.78
CA LEU A 347 -14.43 4.39 25.57
C LEU A 347 -13.18 5.27 25.59
N ASP A 348 -12.90 5.91 26.73
CA ASP A 348 -11.71 6.74 26.93
C ASP A 348 -10.41 5.91 26.88
N ASN A 349 -10.28 4.91 27.75
CA ASN A 349 -9.04 4.13 27.90
C ASN A 349 -8.76 3.16 26.73
N HIS A 350 -9.81 2.63 26.09
CA HIS A 350 -9.68 1.58 25.09
C HIS A 350 -9.84 2.06 23.65
N LEU A 351 -10.72 3.04 23.40
CA LEU A 351 -11.06 3.52 22.06
C LEU A 351 -10.56 4.95 21.77
N ASN A 352 -9.90 5.60 22.74
CA ASN A 352 -9.42 6.98 22.65
C ASN A 352 -10.53 8.00 22.34
N VAL A 353 -11.74 7.76 22.86
CA VAL A 353 -12.88 8.67 22.70
C VAL A 353 -12.78 9.78 23.75
N VAL A 354 -12.76 11.03 23.29
CA VAL A 354 -12.81 12.20 24.18
C VAL A 354 -14.27 12.46 24.56
N ILE A 355 -14.63 12.16 25.80
CA ILE A 355 -15.97 12.40 26.34
C ILE A 355 -16.06 13.86 26.81
N SER A 356 -17.12 14.56 26.39
CA SER A 356 -17.39 15.94 26.80
C SER A 356 -17.59 16.03 28.31
N HIS A 357 -17.07 17.10 28.95
CA HIS A 357 -17.37 17.43 30.35
C HIS A 357 -18.86 17.63 30.62
N GLU A 358 -19.66 17.83 29.57
CA GLU A 358 -21.11 17.92 29.70
C GLU A 358 -21.79 16.57 29.89
N PHE A 359 -21.09 15.45 29.66
CA PHE A 359 -21.62 14.10 29.82
C PHE A 359 -22.24 13.88 31.21
N GLU A 360 -21.56 14.33 32.26
CA GLU A 360 -22.06 14.22 33.65
C GLU A 360 -23.37 14.99 33.88
N LYS A 361 -23.63 16.05 33.10
CA LYS A 361 -24.86 16.86 33.21
C LYS A 361 -26.11 16.08 32.77
N TYR A 362 -25.95 14.99 32.03
CA TYR A 362 -27.04 14.15 31.54
C TYR A 362 -27.37 12.97 32.47
N SER A 363 -26.71 12.84 33.63
CA SER A 363 -27.08 11.81 34.63
C SER A 363 -28.49 12.05 35.17
N LYS A 364 -29.27 10.97 35.33
CA LYS A 364 -30.60 11.03 35.94
C LYS A 364 -30.41 11.33 37.44
N LYS A 365 -30.83 12.51 37.88
CA LYS A 365 -30.80 12.93 39.28
C LYS A 365 -31.60 12.03 40.20
#